data_AF-A0A0P8AQ65-F1
#
_entry.id   AF-A0A0P8AQ65-F1
#
_cell.length_a   1.000
_cell.length_b   1.000
_cell.length_c   1.000
_cell.angle_alpha   90.00
_cell.angle_beta   90.00
_cell.angle_gamma   90.00
#
_symmetry.space_group_name_H-M   'P 1'
#
loop_
_entity.id
_entity.type
_entity.pdbx_description
1 polymer ?
#
loop_
_entity_poly.entity_id
_entity_poly.type
_entity_poly.pdbx_seq_one_letter_code
_entity_poly.pdbx_strand_id
1 'polypeptide(L)'
;MLRDQGYALPETVRVTPDLDPRDHPKALVLAPPSALGSAWARRFGVTSTGFASGWMRLRGVRRRRRAADRGFVISDHADWPALIEAITATGAERIFVTHGYTEIFSRWLTAQGWNAAIVPTEFGGEAEDDGDAA
;
A
#
# COMPACT_ATOMS: atom_id res chain seq x y z
N MET A 1 -8.64 -17.73 -4.16
CA MET A 1 -7.38 -17.41 -4.85
C MET A 1 -6.14 -17.66 -3.99
N LEU A 2 -5.97 -17.09 -2.78
CA LEU A 2 -4.78 -17.37 -1.94
C LEU A 2 -4.82 -18.72 -1.20
N ARG A 3 -5.97 -19.10 -0.61
CA ARG A 3 -6.13 -20.42 0.03
C ARG A 3 -5.91 -21.56 -0.97
N ASP A 4 -6.44 -21.38 -2.19
CA ASP A 4 -6.30 -22.35 -3.28
C ASP A 4 -4.85 -22.52 -3.75
N GLN A 5 -3.98 -21.56 -3.44
CA GLN A 5 -2.53 -21.62 -3.68
C GLN A 5 -1.76 -22.27 -2.52
N GLY A 6 -2.44 -22.82 -1.50
CA GLY A 6 -1.83 -23.52 -0.38
C GLY A 6 -1.47 -22.64 0.83
N TYR A 7 -1.81 -21.36 0.81
CA TYR A 7 -1.60 -20.49 1.97
C TYR A 7 -2.61 -20.80 3.08
N ALA A 8 -2.12 -21.18 4.25
CA ALA A 8 -2.92 -21.40 5.45
C ALA A 8 -3.39 -20.06 6.04
N LEU A 9 -4.57 -19.61 5.65
CA LEU A 9 -5.20 -18.39 6.17
C LEU A 9 -6.29 -18.74 7.20
N PRO A 10 -6.49 -17.94 8.27
CA PRO A 10 -7.57 -18.16 9.23
C PRO A 10 -8.93 -18.11 8.54
N GLU A 11 -9.88 -18.98 8.88
CA GLU A 11 -11.25 -18.94 8.34
C GLU A 11 -11.87 -17.53 8.43
N THR A 12 -12.58 -17.14 7.37
CA THR A 12 -13.12 -15.78 7.23
C THR A 12 -14.60 -15.80 6.90
N VAL A 13 -15.38 -14.97 7.60
CA VAL A 13 -16.81 -14.79 7.34
C VAL A 13 -17.00 -13.55 6.48
N ARG A 14 -17.72 -13.68 5.35
CA ARG A 14 -18.07 -12.53 4.51
C ARG A 14 -19.15 -11.70 5.22
N VAL A 15 -18.92 -10.40 5.33
CA VAL A 15 -19.96 -9.47 5.82
C VAL A 15 -21.05 -9.33 4.75
N THR A 16 -22.27 -9.70 5.12
CA THR A 16 -23.49 -9.52 4.31
C THR A 16 -24.44 -8.52 4.99
N PRO A 17 -25.53 -8.06 4.34
CA PRO A 17 -26.52 -7.20 4.99
C PRO A 17 -27.17 -7.85 6.21
N ASP A 18 -27.46 -9.15 6.16
CA ASP A 18 -28.14 -9.96 7.16
C ASP A 18 -27.25 -10.41 8.33
N LEU A 19 -25.92 -10.32 8.19
CA LEU A 19 -24.98 -10.69 9.26
C LEU A 19 -25.15 -9.78 10.49
N ASP A 20 -25.35 -10.37 11.68
CA ASP A 20 -25.37 -9.63 12.94
C ASP A 20 -23.94 -9.52 13.52
N PRO A 21 -23.35 -8.31 13.61
CA PRO A 21 -22.03 -8.13 14.21
C PRO A 21 -21.92 -8.62 15.65
N ARG A 22 -23.04 -8.70 16.39
CA ARG A 22 -23.07 -9.14 17.79
C ARG A 22 -22.75 -10.62 17.96
N ASP A 23 -22.96 -11.42 16.92
CA ASP A 23 -22.59 -12.85 16.90
C ASP A 23 -21.07 -13.06 16.73
N HIS A 24 -20.33 -11.98 16.45
CA HIS A 24 -18.89 -12.00 16.21
C HIS A 24 -18.14 -11.03 17.14
N PRO A 25 -18.22 -11.21 18.47
CA PRO A 25 -17.56 -10.31 19.41
C PRO A 25 -16.03 -10.34 19.23
N LYS A 26 -15.40 -9.16 19.24
CA LYS A 26 -13.94 -8.96 19.08
C LYS A 26 -13.38 -9.44 17.73
N ALA A 27 -14.21 -9.57 16.70
CA ALA A 27 -13.75 -9.89 15.36
C ALA A 27 -12.86 -8.78 14.75
N LEU A 28 -11.93 -9.18 13.90
CA LEU A 28 -11.19 -8.28 13.01
C LEU A 28 -11.96 -8.13 11.69
N VAL A 29 -12.37 -6.92 11.35
CA VAL A 29 -13.05 -6.61 10.09
C VAL A 29 -12.04 -6.09 9.08
N LEU A 30 -11.94 -6.74 7.92
CA LEU A 30 -11.14 -6.29 6.79
C LEU A 30 -12.05 -5.63 5.76
N ALA A 31 -11.72 -4.40 5.36
CA ALA A 31 -12.52 -3.61 4.45
C ALA A 31 -11.63 -2.69 3.57
N PRO A 32 -12.12 -2.27 2.39
CA PRO A 32 -11.40 -1.29 1.57
C PRO A 32 -11.33 0.08 2.25
N PRO A 33 -10.40 0.97 1.83
CA PRO A 33 -10.26 2.31 2.41
C PRO A 33 -11.56 3.12 2.45
N SER A 34 -12.41 3.00 1.43
CA SER A 34 -13.71 3.71 1.34
C SER A 34 -14.72 3.33 2.43
N ALA A 35 -14.49 2.24 3.16
CA ALA A 35 -15.32 1.87 4.28
C ALA A 35 -15.04 2.72 5.53
N LEU A 36 -13.86 3.32 5.64
CA LEU A 36 -13.47 4.11 6.81
C LEU A 36 -14.38 5.33 6.96
N GLY A 37 -14.98 5.52 8.14
CA GLY A 37 -15.93 6.62 8.40
C GLY A 37 -17.32 6.47 7.75
N SER A 38 -17.53 5.44 6.93
CA SER A 38 -18.80 5.22 6.22
C SER A 38 -19.96 4.80 7.15
N ALA A 39 -21.19 4.94 6.66
CA ALA A 39 -22.38 4.40 7.34
C ALA A 39 -22.31 2.88 7.53
N TRP A 40 -21.68 2.17 6.59
CA TRP A 40 -21.45 0.74 6.68
C TRP A 40 -20.57 0.40 7.89
N ALA A 41 -19.50 1.15 8.16
CA ALA A 41 -18.63 0.90 9.31
C ALA A 41 -19.32 1.14 10.66
N ARG A 42 -20.28 2.08 10.72
CA ARG A 42 -21.02 2.38 11.97
C ARG A 42 -21.84 1.21 12.51
N ARG A 43 -22.21 0.23 11.67
CA ARG A 43 -22.96 -0.97 12.12
C ARG A 43 -22.18 -1.84 13.11
N PHE A 44 -20.85 -1.73 13.13
CA PHE A 44 -19.98 -2.51 14.00
C PHE A 44 -19.81 -1.89 15.40
N GLY A 45 -20.50 -0.78 15.68
CA GLY A 45 -20.49 -0.14 17.00
C GLY A 45 -19.16 0.52 17.33
N VAL A 46 -18.71 0.37 18.57
CA VAL A 46 -17.45 0.95 19.05
C VAL A 46 -16.29 0.07 18.59
N THR A 47 -15.50 0.56 17.64
CA THR A 47 -14.37 -0.15 17.04
C THR A 47 -13.08 0.65 17.17
N SER A 48 -11.93 -0.04 17.22
CA SER A 48 -10.65 0.58 16.90
C SER A 48 -10.29 0.33 15.44
N THR A 49 -9.70 1.33 14.79
CA THR A 49 -9.46 1.36 13.35
C THR A 49 -7.98 1.30 13.01
N GLY A 50 -7.64 0.50 12.00
CA GLY A 50 -6.28 0.33 11.49
C GLY A 50 -6.22 0.58 10.00
N PHE A 51 -5.17 1.25 9.52
CA PHE A 51 -4.92 1.46 8.10
C PHE A 51 -3.60 0.83 7.68
N ALA A 52 -3.65 -0.12 6.75
CA ALA A 52 -2.49 -0.88 6.29
C ALA A 52 -2.07 -0.41 4.89
N SER A 53 -0.95 0.31 4.78
CA SER A 53 -0.47 0.85 3.51
C SER A 53 1.00 1.27 3.57
N GLY A 54 1.73 1.12 2.45
CA GLY A 54 3.13 1.53 2.33
C GLY A 54 3.31 3.02 2.58
N TRP A 55 2.32 3.82 2.19
CA TRP A 55 2.28 5.27 2.42
C TRP A 55 2.18 5.64 3.89
N MET A 56 1.80 4.71 4.77
CA MET A 56 1.94 4.91 6.20
C MET A 56 3.40 5.10 6.58
N ARG A 57 4.42 4.83 5.75
CA ARG A 57 5.80 5.23 6.08
C ARG A 57 5.99 6.76 6.10
N LEU A 58 5.20 7.51 5.33
CA LEU A 58 5.33 8.95 5.18
C LEU A 58 4.60 9.72 6.29
N ARG A 59 5.33 10.63 6.95
CA ARG A 59 4.78 11.46 8.04
C ARG A 59 3.57 12.28 7.59
N GLY A 60 3.61 12.86 6.38
CA GLY A 60 2.52 13.68 5.85
C GLY A 60 1.24 12.89 5.62
N VAL A 61 1.33 11.69 5.01
CA VAL A 61 0.17 10.83 4.77
C VAL A 61 -0.41 10.28 6.07
N ARG A 62 0.43 9.86 7.04
CA ARG A 62 -0.04 9.51 8.40
C ARG A 62 -0.83 10.65 9.05
N ARG A 63 -0.41 11.90 8.83
CA ARG A 63 -1.06 13.09 9.40
C ARG A 63 -2.37 13.45 8.68
N ARG A 64 -2.46 13.22 7.37
CA ARG A 64 -3.67 13.41 6.57
C ARG A 64 -4.71 12.31 6.84
N ARG A 65 -4.29 11.05 6.97
CA ARG A 65 -5.17 9.90 7.23
C ARG A 65 -5.45 9.66 8.72
N ARG A 66 -5.65 10.73 9.50
CA ARG A 66 -6.01 10.73 10.93
C ARG A 66 -7.36 10.08 11.26
N ALA A 67 -8.08 9.56 10.27
CA ALA A 67 -9.33 8.83 10.46
C ALA A 67 -9.13 7.42 11.04
N ALA A 68 -7.89 6.93 11.14
CA ALA A 68 -7.57 5.64 11.75
C ALA A 68 -6.73 5.78 13.04
N ASP A 69 -7.02 4.95 14.05
CA ASP A 69 -6.29 4.94 15.33
C ASP A 69 -4.84 4.47 15.16
N ARG A 70 -4.60 3.57 14.20
CA ARG A 70 -3.28 2.97 13.95
C ARG A 70 -2.96 2.85 12.46
N GLY A 71 -1.71 3.21 12.10
CA GLY A 71 -1.17 2.98 10.76
C GLY A 71 -0.13 1.86 10.74
N PHE A 72 -0.29 0.90 9.83
CA PHE A 72 0.62 -0.22 9.59
C PHE A 72 1.32 -0.02 8.24
N VAL A 73 2.65 -0.09 8.24
CA VAL A 73 3.44 0.02 7.01
C VAL A 73 3.52 -1.36 6.37
N ILE A 74 2.77 -1.55 5.30
CA ILE A 74 2.81 -2.78 4.49
C ILE A 74 2.67 -2.40 3.03
N SER A 75 3.58 -2.90 2.20
CA SER A 75 3.60 -2.65 0.76
C SER A 75 4.18 -3.89 0.07
N ASP A 76 3.77 -4.10 -1.17
CA ASP A 76 4.38 -5.03 -2.11
C ASP A 76 5.56 -4.41 -2.91
N HIS A 77 5.83 -3.12 -2.68
CA HIS A 77 6.92 -2.41 -3.35
C HIS A 77 8.28 -2.68 -2.69
N ALA A 78 9.32 -2.82 -3.51
CA ALA A 78 10.70 -2.90 -3.05
C ALA A 78 11.17 -1.58 -2.43
N ASP A 79 11.97 -1.67 -1.37
CA ASP A 79 12.69 -0.53 -0.85
C ASP A 79 14.04 -0.36 -1.55
N TRP A 80 14.75 0.72 -1.20
CA TRP A 80 15.98 1.08 -1.89
C TRP A 80 17.04 -0.03 -1.89
N PRO A 81 17.40 -0.67 -0.76
CA PRO A 81 18.33 -1.80 -0.76
C PRO A 81 17.87 -2.95 -1.65
N ALA A 82 16.59 -3.34 -1.58
CA ALA A 82 16.05 -4.43 -2.39
C ALA A 82 16.10 -4.11 -3.90
N LEU A 83 15.90 -2.84 -4.29
CA LEU A 83 16.07 -2.41 -5.69
C LEU A 83 17.53 -2.58 -6.15
N ILE A 84 18.50 -2.20 -5.32
CA ILE A 84 19.93 -2.34 -5.67
C ILE A 84 20.35 -3.80 -5.74
N GLU A 85 19.87 -4.62 -4.79
CA GLU A 85 20.09 -6.07 -4.81
C GLU A 85 19.55 -6.68 -6.10
N ALA A 86 18.30 -6.36 -6.46
CA ALA A 86 17.68 -6.85 -7.69
C ALA A 86 18.47 -6.43 -8.94
N ILE A 87 18.82 -5.14 -9.06
CA ILE A 87 19.62 -4.62 -10.17
C ILE A 87 20.95 -5.38 -10.27
N THR A 88 21.66 -5.52 -9.15
CA THR A 88 22.96 -6.21 -9.11
C THR A 88 22.83 -7.67 -9.52
N ALA A 89 21.81 -8.37 -9.03
CA ALA A 89 21.53 -9.76 -9.35
C ALA A 89 21.22 -9.98 -10.85
N THR A 90 20.66 -8.97 -11.52
CA THR A 90 20.35 -9.07 -12.96
C THR A 90 21.57 -8.99 -13.86
N GLY A 91 22.66 -8.34 -13.42
CA GLY A 91 23.81 -8.04 -14.27
C GLY A 91 23.50 -7.09 -15.43
N ALA A 92 22.42 -6.31 -15.35
CA ALA A 92 21.98 -5.43 -16.43
C ALA A 92 23.03 -4.37 -16.79
N GLU A 93 23.35 -4.26 -18.09
CA GLU A 93 24.27 -3.25 -18.62
C GLU A 93 23.65 -1.85 -18.69
N ARG A 94 22.32 -1.78 -18.75
CA ARG A 94 21.54 -0.53 -18.84
C ARG A 94 20.30 -0.63 -17.97
N ILE A 95 20.05 0.41 -17.18
CA ILE A 95 18.92 0.48 -16.25
C ILE A 95 18.01 1.62 -16.67
N PHE A 96 16.74 1.30 -16.90
CA PHE A 96 15.73 2.28 -17.27
C PHE A 96 14.78 2.48 -16.10
N VAL A 97 14.83 3.66 -15.49
CA VAL A 97 14.04 3.99 -14.30
C VAL A 97 12.72 4.63 -14.73
N THR A 98 11.62 4.13 -14.18
CA THR A 98 10.27 4.66 -14.38
C THR A 98 9.47 4.57 -13.07
N HIS A 99 8.38 5.33 -12.96
CA HIS A 99 7.52 5.48 -11.76
C HIS A 99 8.24 5.97 -10.48
N GLY A 100 7.52 6.65 -9.60
CA GLY A 100 8.07 7.22 -8.36
C GLY A 100 9.15 8.30 -8.57
N TYR A 101 10.13 8.37 -7.66
CA TYR A 101 11.20 9.39 -7.66
C TYR A 101 12.33 9.08 -8.65
N THR A 102 11.98 9.01 -9.94
CA THR A 102 12.86 8.58 -11.04
C THR A 102 14.15 9.38 -11.14
N GLU A 103 14.09 10.72 -11.02
CA GLU A 103 15.27 11.59 -11.09
C GLU A 103 16.28 11.32 -9.99
N ILE A 104 15.80 11.13 -8.75
CA ILE A 104 16.67 10.89 -7.60
C ILE A 104 17.35 9.53 -7.76
N PHE A 105 16.60 8.51 -8.15
CA PHE A 105 17.13 7.16 -8.27
C PHE A 105 18.09 7.01 -9.46
N SER A 106 17.73 7.52 -10.63
CA SER A 106 18.61 7.51 -11.81
C SER A 106 19.91 8.24 -11.53
N ARG A 107 19.86 9.42 -10.92
CA ARG A 107 21.08 10.19 -10.57
C ARG A 107 21.97 9.42 -9.61
N TRP A 108 21.40 8.75 -8.61
CA TRP A 108 22.17 7.95 -7.67
C TRP A 108 22.85 6.77 -8.35
N LEU A 109 22.11 6.02 -9.21
CA LEU A 109 22.67 4.89 -9.96
C LEU A 109 23.84 5.34 -10.84
N THR A 110 23.69 6.44 -11.58
CA THR A 110 24.78 7.02 -12.38
C THR A 110 25.98 7.42 -11.52
N ALA A 111 25.75 8.01 -10.34
CA ALA A 111 26.83 8.36 -9.42
C ALA A 111 27.56 7.13 -8.86
N GLN A 112 26.90 5.96 -8.80
CA GLN A 112 27.54 4.69 -8.45
C GLN A 112 28.20 3.98 -9.65
N GLY A 113 28.24 4.60 -10.83
CA GLY A 113 28.87 4.06 -12.04
C GLY A 113 27.96 3.22 -12.93
N TRP A 114 26.65 3.12 -12.62
CA TRP A 114 25.71 2.41 -13.47
C TRP A 114 25.26 3.26 -14.66
N ASN A 115 25.02 2.61 -15.81
CA ASN A 115 24.39 3.26 -16.96
C ASN A 115 22.86 3.30 -16.77
N ALA A 116 22.39 4.36 -16.11
CA ALA A 116 20.96 4.57 -15.83
C ALA A 116 20.38 5.74 -16.63
N ALA A 117 19.16 5.56 -17.14
CA ALA A 117 18.38 6.60 -17.81
C ALA A 117 16.92 6.55 -17.36
N ILE A 118 16.22 7.68 -17.44
CA ILE A 118 14.80 7.76 -17.12
C ILE A 118 14.00 7.46 -18.38
N VAL A 119 12.97 6.62 -18.24
CA VAL A 119 11.93 6.45 -19.25
C VAL A 119 10.67 7.15 -18.74
N PRO A 120 10.26 8.26 -19.40
CA PRO A 120 9.00 8.92 -19.07
C PRO A 120 7.85 7.92 -19.21
N THR A 121 7.00 7.83 -18.19
CA THR A 121 5.76 7.06 -18.31
C THR A 121 4.77 7.84 -19.16
N GLU A 122 4.17 7.19 -20.16
CA GLU A 122 3.02 7.72 -20.91
C GLU A 122 1.69 7.42 -20.19
N PHE A 123 1.72 6.54 -19.19
CA PHE A 123 0.57 6.22 -18.36
C PHE A 123 0.52 7.18 -17.18
N GLY A 124 -0.69 7.72 -16.96
CA GLY A 124 -1.04 8.82 -16.07
C GLY A 124 -0.07 9.00 -14.90
N GLY A 125 0.46 10.21 -14.78
CA GLY A 125 1.22 10.61 -13.60
C GLY A 125 0.49 10.09 -12.38
N GLU A 126 1.23 9.48 -11.46
CA GLU A 126 0.75 9.29 -10.10
C GLU A 126 0.40 10.70 -9.61
N ALA A 127 -0.83 11.12 -9.86
CA ALA A 127 -1.51 12.03 -8.98
C ALA A 127 -1.38 11.32 -7.65
N GLU A 128 -0.34 11.69 -6.90
CA GLU A 128 -0.37 11.65 -5.46
C GLU A 128 -1.80 12.02 -5.09
N ASP A 129 -2.59 11.04 -4.67
CA ASP A 129 -3.85 11.11 -3.94
C ASP A 129 -4.32 12.53 -3.54
N ASP A 130 -4.60 13.38 -4.54
CA ASP A 130 -5.25 14.69 -4.45
C ASP A 130 -6.73 14.47 -4.77
N GLY A 131 -7.27 13.43 -4.14
CA GLY A 131 -8.60 12.88 -4.36
C GLY A 131 -9.31 12.59 -3.05
N ASP A 132 -9.41 13.60 -2.18
CA ASP A 132 -10.60 13.75 -1.33
C ASP A 132 -10.93 15.24 -1.20
N ALA A 133 -11.37 15.80 -2.33
CA ALA A 133 -12.16 17.03 -2.35
C ALA A 133 -13.63 16.65 -2.19
N ALA A 134 -14.13 16.68 -0.96
CA ALA A 134 -15.49 17.05 -0.57
C ALA A 134 -15.58 17.25 0.95
#